data_AF-A0A4Y2VLT4-F1
#
_entry.id   AF-A0A4Y2VLT4-F1
#
_cell.length_a   1.000
_cell.length_b   1.000
_cell.length_c   1.000
_cell.angle_alpha   90.00
_cell.angle_beta   90.00
_cell.angle_gamma   90.00
#
_symmetry.space_group_name_H-M   'P 1'
#
loop_
_entity.id
_entity.type
_entity.pdbx_description
1 polymer ?
#
loop_
_entity_poly.entity_id
_entity_poly.type
_entity_poly.pdbx_seq_one_letter_code
_entity_poly.pdbx_strand_id
1 'polypeptide(L)'
;MEIKIRVPPNLRSVVYCTAVSHGGQEVWDFLWERYKTAQVASEKDKFMYALACAREPWLLTRYLNWSLTSDSGIRRQDGSYVFRSVGAKLYGRDLTFNYIRDKWDVIFQRYGKSFFAISGLLKSVTSSLNTEFELSQ
;
A
#
# COMPACT_ATOMS: atom_id res chain seq x y z
N MET A 1 33.99 2.66 -8.11
CA MET A 1 33.62 3.89 -7.39
C MET A 1 32.13 3.83 -7.12
N GLU A 2 31.73 3.27 -5.97
CA GLU A 2 30.32 3.22 -5.58
C GLU A 2 29.90 4.60 -5.08
N ILE A 3 29.17 5.34 -5.91
CA ILE A 3 28.50 6.55 -5.48
C ILE A 3 27.32 6.13 -4.61
N LYS A 4 27.55 6.03 -3.30
CA LYS A 4 26.51 5.77 -2.30
C LYS A 4 25.74 7.07 -2.01
N ILE A 5 25.09 7.65 -3.02
CA ILE A 5 24.23 8.82 -2.82
C ILE A 5 23.04 8.39 -1.96
N ARG A 6 23.02 8.90 -0.73
CA ARG A 6 21.91 8.69 0.18
C ARG A 6 20.84 9.74 -0.11
N VAL A 7 19.64 9.29 -0.48
CA VAL A 7 18.50 10.19 -0.69
C VAL A 7 18.23 10.98 0.61
N PRO A 8 18.20 12.32 0.56
CA PRO A 8 17.89 13.16 1.71
C PRO A 8 16.56 12.73 2.36
N PRO A 9 16.45 12.65 3.70
CA PRO A 9 15.27 12.13 4.37
C PRO A 9 13.93 12.73 3.93
N ASN A 10 13.94 14.03 3.59
CA ASN A 10 12.74 14.78 3.17
C ASN A 10 12.30 14.43 1.74
N LEU A 11 13.21 13.94 0.89
CA LEU A 11 12.92 13.59 -0.51
C LEU A 11 12.61 12.09 -0.68
N ARG A 12 12.90 11.26 0.32
CA ARG A 12 12.77 9.79 0.24
C ARG A 12 11.39 9.33 -0.22
N SER A 13 10.31 9.89 0.33
CA SER A 13 8.95 9.46 -0.05
C SER A 13 8.68 9.65 -1.54
N VAL A 14 9.06 10.81 -2.09
CA VAL A 14 8.88 11.13 -3.51
C VAL A 14 9.80 10.28 -4.36
N VAL A 15 11.10 10.24 -4.04
CA VAL A 15 12.10 9.49 -4.82
C VAL A 15 11.77 8.00 -4.86
N TYR A 16 11.44 7.40 -3.73
CA TYR A 16 11.11 5.97 -3.65
C TYR A 16 9.81 5.64 -4.39
N CYS A 17 8.77 6.47 -4.22
CA CYS A 17 7.50 6.29 -4.92
C CYS A 17 7.68 6.39 -6.44
N THR A 18 8.43 7.38 -6.92
CA THR A 18 8.75 7.53 -8.34
C THR A 18 9.57 6.34 -8.86
N ALA A 19 10.57 5.89 -8.10
CA ALA A 19 11.38 4.73 -8.48
C ALA A 19 10.51 3.47 -8.65
N VAL A 20 9.61 3.19 -7.70
CA VAL A 20 8.69 2.05 -7.82
C VAL A 20 7.73 2.22 -8.99
N SER A 21 7.20 3.43 -9.20
CA SER A 21 6.22 3.68 -10.26
C SER A 21 6.78 3.47 -11.67
N HIS A 22 8.10 3.56 -11.85
CA HIS A 22 8.78 3.44 -13.13
C HIS A 22 9.72 2.23 -13.24
N GLY A 23 9.97 1.53 -12.13
CA GLY A 23 11.01 0.51 -12.02
C GLY A 23 10.50 -0.94 -12.03
N GLY A 24 9.19 -1.15 -12.07
CA GLY A 24 8.57 -2.47 -12.11
C GLY A 24 8.95 -3.37 -10.92
N GLN A 25 8.89 -4.68 -11.13
CA GLN A 25 9.09 -5.67 -10.08
C GLN A 25 10.49 -5.58 -9.44
N GLU A 26 11.55 -5.38 -10.21
CA GLU A 26 12.92 -5.38 -9.68
C GLU A 26 13.10 -4.29 -8.61
N VAL A 27 12.64 -3.07 -8.90
CA VAL A 27 12.71 -1.96 -7.95
C VAL A 27 11.76 -2.18 -6.77
N TRP A 28 10.58 -2.76 -7.03
CA TRP A 28 9.63 -3.10 -5.97
C TRP A 28 10.22 -4.10 -4.98
N ASP A 29 10.77 -5.20 -5.48
CA ASP A 29 11.37 -6.27 -4.67
C ASP A 29 12.61 -5.73 -3.92
N PHE A 30 13.42 -4.86 -4.55
CA PHE A 30 14.51 -4.17 -3.87
C PHE A 30 14.01 -3.31 -2.68
N LEU A 31 12.97 -2.49 -2.86
CA LEU A 31 12.41 -1.70 -1.76
C LEU A 31 11.77 -2.57 -0.68
N TRP A 32 11.18 -3.70 -1.06
CA TRP A 32 10.63 -4.67 -0.12
C TRP A 32 11.71 -5.25 0.80
N GLU A 33 12.88 -5.60 0.27
CA GLU A 33 14.02 -6.04 1.09
C GLU A 33 14.52 -4.93 2.02
N ARG A 34 14.52 -3.67 1.55
CA ARG A 34 14.85 -2.50 2.39
C ARG A 34 13.83 -2.31 3.52
N TYR A 35 12.53 -2.50 3.24
CA TYR A 35 11.47 -2.47 4.26
C TYR A 35 11.69 -3.52 5.36
N LYS A 36 12.01 -4.76 4.98
CA LYS A 36 12.23 -5.85 5.95
C LYS A 36 13.44 -5.59 6.84
N THR A 37 14.52 -5.05 6.28
CA THR A 37 15.80 -4.82 6.98
C THR A 37 15.87 -3.49 7.74
N ALA A 38 14.97 -2.53 7.44
CA ALA A 38 14.93 -1.25 8.13
C ALA A 38 14.67 -1.39 9.63
N GLN A 39 15.39 -0.62 10.44
CA GLN A 39 15.21 -0.57 11.90
C GLN A 39 14.39 0.65 12.34
N VAL A 40 14.41 1.72 11.54
CA VAL A 40 13.74 2.98 11.85
C VAL A 40 12.29 2.93 11.36
N ALA A 41 11.33 3.09 12.28
CA ALA A 41 9.90 3.05 11.95
C ALA A 41 9.52 4.07 10.87
N SER A 42 9.98 5.32 10.99
CA SER A 42 9.70 6.37 10.00
C SER A 42 10.32 6.10 8.62
N GLU A 43 11.31 5.21 8.52
CA GLU A 43 11.84 4.75 7.24
C GLU A 43 11.02 3.59 6.67
N LYS A 44 10.52 2.69 7.52
CA LYS A 44 9.55 1.66 7.11
C LYS A 44 8.29 2.27 6.50
N ASP A 45 7.75 3.32 7.12
CA ASP A 45 6.56 4.02 6.61
C ASP A 45 6.78 4.54 5.19
N LYS A 46 7.98 5.07 4.89
CA LYS A 46 8.34 5.58 3.56
C LYS A 46 8.43 4.46 2.54
N PHE A 47 8.96 3.30 2.91
CA PHE A 47 8.98 2.13 2.02
C PHE A 47 7.57 1.60 1.77
N MET A 48 6.74 1.46 2.82
CA MET A 48 5.35 1.03 2.67
C MET A 48 4.56 1.95 1.74
N TYR A 49 4.71 3.27 1.90
CA TYR A 49 4.11 4.26 1.02
C TYR A 49 4.58 4.09 -0.44
N ALA A 50 5.89 3.91 -0.65
CA ALA A 50 6.47 3.80 -1.98
C ALA A 50 6.07 2.51 -2.71
N LEU A 51 5.98 1.38 -2.01
CA LEU A 51 5.54 0.09 -2.57
C LEU A 51 4.11 0.16 -3.13
N ALA A 52 3.26 1.02 -2.57
CA ALA A 52 1.92 1.28 -3.09
C ALA A 52 1.91 2.09 -4.40
N CYS A 53 3.03 2.67 -4.81
CA CYS A 53 3.14 3.47 -6.04
C CYS A 53 3.39 2.65 -7.32
N ALA A 54 3.42 1.31 -7.21
CA ALA A 54 3.53 0.42 -8.37
C ALA A 54 2.39 0.66 -9.37
N ARG A 55 2.66 0.43 -10.65
CA ARG A 55 1.65 0.55 -11.72
C ARG A 55 1.08 -0.80 -12.13
N GLU A 56 1.79 -1.87 -11.79
CA GLU A 56 1.45 -3.24 -12.11
C GLU A 56 0.35 -3.72 -11.16
N PRO A 57 -0.86 -4.02 -11.65
CA PRO A 57 -1.98 -4.45 -10.80
C PRO A 57 -1.63 -5.66 -9.94
N TRP A 58 -0.90 -6.62 -10.50
CA TRP A 58 -0.53 -7.85 -9.78
C TRP A 58 0.43 -7.59 -8.61
N LEU A 59 1.31 -6.56 -8.68
CA LEU A 59 2.15 -6.14 -7.55
C LEU A 59 1.30 -5.54 -6.43
N LEU A 60 0.32 -4.70 -6.79
CA LEU A 60 -0.59 -4.10 -5.83
C LEU A 60 -1.48 -5.15 -5.17
N THR A 61 -2.04 -6.10 -5.93
CA THR A 61 -2.81 -7.23 -5.39
C THR A 61 -1.95 -8.10 -4.48
N ARG A 62 -0.70 -8.41 -4.86
CA ARG A 62 0.25 -9.11 -4.00
C ARG A 62 0.46 -8.37 -2.67
N TYR A 63 0.60 -7.05 -2.74
CA TYR A 63 0.81 -6.22 -1.56
C TYR A 63 -0.42 -6.19 -0.63
N LEU A 64 -1.62 -6.08 -1.20
CA LEU A 64 -2.87 -6.20 -0.45
C LEU A 64 -3.03 -7.58 0.20
N ASN A 65 -2.71 -8.66 -0.52
CA ASN A 65 -2.71 -10.02 0.03
C ASN A 65 -1.78 -10.13 1.23
N TRP A 66 -0.53 -9.65 1.10
CA TRP A 66 0.45 -9.66 2.18
C TRP A 66 -0.01 -8.87 3.41
N SER A 67 -0.81 -7.82 3.25
CA SER A 67 -1.36 -7.08 4.39
C SER A 67 -2.34 -7.91 5.24
N LEU A 68 -2.95 -8.94 4.64
CA LEU A 68 -3.88 -9.88 5.29
C LEU A 68 -3.22 -11.22 5.69
N THR A 69 -2.06 -11.55 5.16
CA THR A 69 -1.36 -12.80 5.50
C THR A 69 -0.54 -12.64 6.77
N SER A 70 -0.72 -13.55 7.73
CA SER A 70 0.19 -13.66 8.87
C SER A 70 1.59 -14.05 8.36
N ASP A 71 2.64 -13.51 8.96
CA ASP A 71 4.04 -13.79 8.61
C ASP A 71 4.53 -13.28 7.24
N SER A 72 3.74 -12.45 6.54
CA SER A 72 4.18 -11.76 5.32
C SER A 72 5.30 -10.75 5.56
N GLY A 73 5.59 -10.40 6.81
CA GLY A 73 6.48 -9.29 7.19
C GLY A 73 5.75 -7.97 7.42
N ILE A 74 4.47 -7.86 7.05
CA ILE A 74 3.62 -6.69 7.38
C ILE A 74 2.95 -6.93 8.73
N ARG A 75 3.11 -6.00 9.67
CA ARG A 75 2.46 -6.10 10.98
C ARG A 75 0.96 -5.89 10.84
N ARG A 76 0.17 -6.56 11.69
CA ARG A 76 -1.30 -6.49 11.63
C ARG A 76 -1.83 -5.06 11.66
N GLN A 77 -1.25 -4.20 12.51
CA GLN A 77 -1.65 -2.79 12.64
C GLN A 77 -1.27 -1.93 11.43
N ASP A 78 -0.26 -2.33 10.67
CA ASP A 78 0.23 -1.60 9.50
C ASP A 78 -0.53 -1.99 8.23
N GLY A 79 -1.28 -3.10 8.25
CA GLY A 79 -2.01 -3.56 7.07
C GLY A 79 -3.10 -2.57 6.61
N SER A 80 -3.80 -1.89 7.52
CA SER A 80 -4.76 -0.84 7.13
C SER A 80 -4.10 0.34 6.41
N TYR A 81 -2.83 0.64 6.75
CA TYR A 81 -2.05 1.65 6.05
C TYR A 81 -1.72 1.22 4.61
N VAL A 82 -1.53 -0.07 4.35
CA VAL A 82 -1.35 -0.62 3.00
C VAL A 82 -2.59 -0.37 2.16
N PHE A 83 -3.78 -0.76 2.64
CA PHE A 83 -5.05 -0.51 1.94
C PHE A 83 -5.23 0.97 1.61
N ARG A 84 -5.05 1.85 2.60
CA ARG A 84 -5.17 3.29 2.40
C ARG A 84 -4.18 3.82 1.36
N SER A 85 -2.93 3.33 1.42
CA SER A 85 -1.87 3.80 0.53
C SER A 85 -2.08 3.36 -0.90
N VAL A 86 -2.54 2.12 -1.14
CA VAL A 86 -2.85 1.60 -2.48
C VAL A 86 -4.13 2.23 -3.02
N GLY A 87 -5.19 2.29 -2.21
CA GLY A 87 -6.49 2.87 -2.61
C GLY A 87 -6.41 4.36 -2.99
N ALA A 88 -5.47 5.10 -2.41
CA ALA A 88 -5.23 6.51 -2.74
C ALA A 88 -4.44 6.74 -4.05
N LYS A 89 -4.04 5.68 -4.78
CA LYS A 89 -3.30 5.79 -6.04
C LYS A 89 -4.18 5.50 -7.23
N LEU A 90 -3.91 6.16 -8.36
CA LEU A 90 -4.64 5.97 -9.61
C LEU A 90 -4.77 4.48 -10.01
N TYR A 91 -3.65 3.75 -10.02
CA TYR A 91 -3.62 2.33 -10.42
C TYR A 91 -4.09 1.37 -9.32
N GLY A 92 -4.30 1.87 -8.09
CA GLY A 92 -4.69 1.06 -6.94
C GLY A 92 -6.11 1.29 -6.46
N ARG A 93 -6.77 2.40 -6.84
CA ARG A 93 -8.12 2.79 -6.39
C ARG A 93 -9.15 1.69 -6.65
N ASP A 94 -9.43 1.42 -7.92
CA ASP A 94 -10.48 0.48 -8.33
C ASP A 94 -10.13 -0.95 -7.93
N LEU A 95 -8.84 -1.28 -8.01
CA LEU A 95 -8.30 -2.57 -7.55
C LEU A 95 -8.55 -2.80 -6.06
N THR A 96 -8.28 -1.80 -5.22
CA THR A 96 -8.48 -1.91 -3.78
C THR A 96 -9.96 -1.95 -3.44
N PHE A 97 -10.80 -1.16 -4.12
CA PHE A 97 -12.24 -1.18 -3.95
C PHE A 97 -12.82 -2.58 -4.23
N ASN A 98 -12.52 -3.16 -5.39
CA ASN A 98 -12.97 -4.50 -5.75
C ASN A 98 -12.40 -5.57 -4.80
N TYR A 99 -11.11 -5.47 -4.45
CA TYR A 99 -10.49 -6.38 -3.50
C TYR A 99 -11.17 -6.36 -2.12
N ILE A 100 -11.58 -5.18 -1.63
CA ILE A 100 -12.32 -5.07 -0.36
C ILE A 100 -13.68 -5.77 -0.45
N ARG A 101 -14.41 -5.61 -1.57
CA ARG A 101 -15.68 -6.29 -1.79
C ARG A 101 -15.49 -7.81 -1.81
N ASP A 102 -14.50 -8.30 -2.56
CA ASP A 102 -14.21 -9.72 -2.70
C ASP A 102 -13.74 -10.39 -1.41
N LYS A 103 -13.08 -9.63 -0.52
CA LYS A 103 -12.49 -10.12 0.74
C LYS A 103 -13.12 -9.52 1.98
N TRP A 104 -14.36 -9.02 1.86
CA TRP A 104 -15.03 -8.25 2.91
C TRP A 104 -15.00 -8.94 4.26
N ASP A 105 -15.40 -10.21 4.32
CA ASP A 105 -15.47 -10.96 5.58
C ASP A 105 -14.12 -11.06 6.28
N VAL A 106 -13.04 -11.30 5.51
CA VAL A 106 -11.67 -11.41 6.04
C VAL A 106 -11.20 -10.05 6.58
N ILE A 107 -11.45 -8.99 5.82
CA ILE A 107 -11.07 -7.62 6.19
C ILE A 107 -11.86 -7.16 7.42
N PHE A 108 -13.16 -7.43 7.48
CA PHE A 108 -14.02 -7.10 8.60
C PHE A 108 -13.65 -7.89 9.86
N GLN A 109 -13.34 -9.19 9.76
CA GLN A 109 -12.83 -9.94 10.91
C GLN A 109 -11.50 -9.39 11.44
N ARG A 110 -10.61 -8.92 10.55
CA ARG A 110 -9.27 -8.44 10.92
C ARG A 110 -9.30 -7.03 11.51
N TYR A 111 -10.08 -6.12 10.91
CA TYR A 111 -10.08 -4.68 11.20
C TYR A 111 -11.40 -4.13 11.73
N GLY A 112 -12.52 -4.83 11.56
CA GLY A 112 -13.87 -4.35 11.91
C GLY A 112 -14.09 -4.07 13.39
N LYS A 113 -13.29 -4.65 14.29
CA LYS A 113 -13.31 -4.29 15.72
C LYS A 113 -12.76 -2.88 16.00
N SER A 114 -12.01 -2.29 15.07
CA SER A 114 -11.49 -0.93 15.17
C SER A 114 -12.28 -0.02 14.24
N PHE A 115 -13.17 0.79 14.81
CA PHE A 115 -13.99 1.75 14.05
C PHE A 115 -13.13 2.69 13.18
N PHE A 116 -12.00 3.18 13.72
CA PHE A 116 -11.08 4.05 12.99
C PHE A 116 -10.40 3.35 11.81
N ALA A 117 -10.02 2.07 11.95
CA ALA A 117 -9.35 1.33 10.89
C ALA A 117 -10.30 1.07 9.71
N ILE A 118 -11.52 0.58 10.00
CA ILE A 118 -12.49 0.24 8.95
C ILE A 118 -13.04 1.49 8.27
N SER A 119 -13.36 2.55 9.02
CA SER A 119 -13.83 3.82 8.45
C SER A 119 -12.75 4.51 7.60
N GLY A 120 -11.49 4.51 8.05
CA GLY A 120 -10.37 5.04 7.29
C GLY A 120 -10.11 4.28 6.00
N LEU A 121 -10.22 2.95 6.05
CA LEU A 121 -10.10 2.08 4.88
C LEU A 121 -11.21 2.35 3.86
N LEU A 122 -12.48 2.33 4.30
CA LEU A 122 -13.62 2.60 3.42
C LEU A 122 -13.52 4.00 2.78
N LYS A 123 -13.25 5.03 3.59
CA LYS A 123 -13.08 6.39 3.08
C LYS A 123 -11.96 6.49 2.04
N SER A 124 -10.87 5.75 2.20
CA SER A 124 -9.73 5.81 1.27
C SER A 124 -10.02 5.26 -0.12
N VAL A 125 -11.00 4.36 -0.25
CA VAL A 125 -11.38 3.78 -1.54
C VAL A 125 -12.63 4.42 -2.11
N THR A 126 -13.53 4.95 -1.26
CA THR A 126 -14.77 5.59 -1.72
C THR A 126 -14.64 7.10 -1.97
N SER A 127 -13.67 7.79 -1.37
CA SER A 127 -13.57 9.26 -1.45
C SER A 127 -13.34 9.81 -2.86
N SER A 128 -12.86 8.96 -3.77
CA SER A 128 -12.54 9.31 -5.15
C SER A 128 -13.52 8.73 -6.16
N LEU A 129 -14.59 8.06 -5.71
CA LEU A 129 -15.69 7.62 -6.57
C LEU A 129 -16.48 8.86 -6.98
N ASN A 130 -16.75 8.99 -8.28
CA ASN A 130 -17.34 10.21 -8.84
C ASN A 130 -18.27 9.93 -10.03
N THR A 131 -18.74 8.69 -10.18
CA THR A 131 -19.69 8.30 -11.22
C THR A 131 -20.96 7.65 -10.63
N GLU A 132 -22.09 7.78 -11.33
CA GLU A 132 -23.35 7.12 -10.96
C GLU A 132 -23.21 5.59 -10.93
N PHE A 133 -22.41 5.03 -11.84
CA PHE A 133 -22.11 3.61 -11.85
C PHE A 133 -21.47 3.16 -10.54
N GLU A 134 -20.41 3.85 -10.09
CA GLU A 134 -19.72 3.57 -8.83
C GLU A 134 -20.63 3.77 -7.60
N LEU A 135 -21.56 4.74 -7.63
CA LEU A 135 -22.53 4.96 -6.56
C LEU A 135 -23.54 3.80 -6.42
N SER A 136 -23.90 3.19 -7.55
CA SER A 136 -24.90 2.11 -7.60
C SER A 136 -24.36 0.70 -7.22
N GLN A 137 -23.06 0.57 -6.93
CA GLN A 137 -22.37 -0.72 -6.72
C GLN A 137 -22.43 -1.28 -5.29
#